data_AF-A0A6I3UXB4-F1
#
_entry.id   AF-A0A6I3UXB4-F1
#
_cell.length_a   1.000
_cell.length_b   1.000
_cell.length_c   1.000
_cell.angle_alpha   90.00
_cell.angle_beta   90.00
_cell.angle_gamma   90.00
#
_symmetry.space_group_name_H-M   'P 1'
#
loop_
_entity.id
_entity.type
_entity.pdbx_description
1 polymer ?
#
loop_
_entity_poly.entity_id
_entity_poly.type
_entity_poly.pdbx_seq_one_letter_code
_entity_poly.pdbx_strand_id
1 'polypeptide(L)'
;FMDIRQETFEIHDKKVNVDPDIIGDFRDMPFEDNTFNLVVFDPPHLKWAGPNSIMKAQYGQLDKVTWSEDLAKGFEECMRVLKVGGTLVFKWSDCQINVKKLLEVIPF
;
A
#
# COMPACT_ATOMS: atom_id res chain seq x y z
N PHE A 1 -9.21 8.47 1.31
CA PHE A 1 -7.81 8.04 1.13
C PHE A 1 -7.27 7.67 2.51
N MET A 2 -6.55 6.56 2.62
CA MET A 2 -5.98 6.05 3.89
C MET A 2 -4.47 5.87 3.73
N ASP A 3 -3.70 6.30 4.71
CA ASP A 3 -2.25 6.08 4.81
C ASP A 3 -1.91 5.87 6.31
N ILE A 4 -0.85 5.12 6.60
CA ILE A 4 -0.40 4.93 7.99
C ILE A 4 0.30 6.18 8.54
N ARG A 5 0.64 7.14 7.66
CA ARG A 5 1.38 8.35 7.96
C ARG A 5 0.48 9.57 7.85
N GLN A 6 0.73 10.54 8.71
CA GLN A 6 0.30 11.92 8.53
C GLN A 6 1.49 12.82 8.82
N GLU A 7 2.10 13.37 7.78
CA GLU A 7 3.38 14.07 7.88
C GLU A 7 3.57 15.10 6.77
N THR A 8 4.23 16.21 7.13
CA THR A 8 4.63 17.26 6.19
C THR A 8 6.12 17.54 6.37
N PHE A 9 6.87 17.48 5.28
CA PHE A 9 8.31 17.75 5.31
C PHE A 9 8.81 18.20 3.93
N GLU A 10 10.05 18.69 3.90
CA GLU A 10 10.70 19.16 2.67
C GLU A 10 11.94 18.30 2.40
N ILE A 11 12.09 17.85 1.16
CA ILE A 11 13.22 17.04 0.72
C ILE A 11 13.64 17.45 -0.68
N HIS A 12 14.91 17.86 -0.85
CA HIS A 12 15.46 18.40 -2.11
C HIS A 12 14.55 19.47 -2.74
N ASP A 13 14.18 20.49 -1.95
CA ASP A 13 13.28 21.60 -2.32
C ASP A 13 11.86 21.16 -2.75
N LYS A 14 11.48 19.90 -2.51
CA LYS A 14 10.12 19.40 -2.71
C LYS A 14 9.41 19.24 -1.39
N LYS A 15 8.24 19.88 -1.29
CA LYS A 15 7.31 19.67 -0.19
C LYS A 15 6.56 18.36 -0.40
N VAL A 16 6.67 17.47 0.57
CA VAL A 16 5.88 16.25 0.67
C VAL A 16 4.84 16.48 1.76
N ASN A 17 3.57 16.23 1.41
CA ASN A 17 2.46 16.34 2.33
C ASN A 17 1.62 15.06 2.23
N VAL A 18 1.66 14.24 3.26
CA VAL A 18 0.82 13.05 3.41
C VAL A 18 -0.23 13.39 4.44
N ASP A 19 -1.47 13.59 3.98
CA ASP A 19 -2.60 14.03 4.81
C ASP A 19 -3.82 13.17 4.45
N PRO A 20 -3.95 11.97 5.04
CA PRO A 20 -5.05 11.06 4.73
C PRO A 20 -6.34 11.44 5.47
N ASP A 21 -7.48 11.05 4.89
CA ASP A 21 -8.78 11.18 5.57
C ASP A 21 -8.85 10.24 6.80
N ILE A 22 -8.14 9.12 6.73
CA ILE A 22 -8.09 8.07 7.75
C ILE A 22 -6.63 7.65 7.93
N ILE A 23 -6.12 7.74 9.15
CA ILE A 23 -4.81 7.18 9.50
C ILE A 23 -4.99 5.70 9.81
N GLY A 24 -4.34 4.81 9.07
CA GLY A 24 -4.53 3.37 9.24
C GLY A 24 -3.47 2.52 8.54
N ASP A 25 -3.20 1.35 9.11
CA ASP A 25 -2.33 0.35 8.52
C ASP A 25 -3.12 -0.47 7.49
N PHE A 26 -2.61 -0.63 6.27
CA PHE A 26 -3.31 -1.40 5.25
C PHE A 26 -3.40 -2.90 5.57
N ARG A 27 -2.61 -3.38 6.55
CA ARG A 27 -2.62 -4.76 7.05
C ARG A 27 -3.71 -5.02 8.08
N ASP A 28 -4.37 -3.98 8.58
CA ASP A 28 -5.46 -4.02 9.56
C ASP A 28 -6.33 -2.77 9.39
N MET A 29 -7.20 -2.79 8.37
CA MET A 29 -7.97 -1.62 7.97
C MET A 29 -9.17 -1.40 8.91
N PRO A 30 -9.43 -0.16 9.36
CA PRO A 30 -10.52 0.16 10.28
C PRO A 30 -11.88 0.26 9.58
N PHE A 31 -12.19 -0.73 8.73
CA PHE A 31 -13.46 -0.85 8.00
C PHE A 31 -14.09 -2.21 8.27
N GLU A 32 -15.42 -2.24 8.28
CA GLU A 32 -16.19 -3.48 8.37
C GLU A 32 -16.05 -4.31 7.09
N ASP A 33 -16.34 -5.60 7.22
CA ASP A 33 -16.40 -6.53 6.09
C ASP A 33 -17.44 -6.09 5.05
N ASN A 34 -17.20 -6.35 3.77
CA ASN A 34 -18.16 -6.08 2.69
C ASN A 34 -18.69 -4.63 2.66
N THR A 35 -17.83 -3.66 2.92
CA THR A 35 -18.20 -2.24 2.97
C THR A 35 -18.23 -1.60 1.57
N PHE A 36 -17.23 -1.88 0.75
CA PHE A 36 -16.99 -1.13 -0.49
C PHE A 36 -17.33 -1.94 -1.75
N ASN A 37 -17.82 -1.26 -2.78
CA ASN A 37 -18.03 -1.87 -4.11
C ASN A 37 -16.76 -1.85 -4.97
N LEU A 38 -15.84 -0.93 -4.68
CA LEU A 38 -14.57 -0.75 -5.37
C LEU A 38 -13.48 -0.49 -4.33
N VAL A 39 -12.39 -1.25 -4.40
CA VAL A 39 -11.16 -0.99 -3.64
C VAL A 39 -10.05 -0.68 -4.63
N VAL A 40 -9.34 0.42 -4.40
CA VAL A 40 -8.14 0.80 -5.16
C VAL A 40 -6.94 0.70 -4.21
N PHE A 41 -6.06 -0.26 -4.48
CA PHE A 41 -4.93 -0.57 -3.63
C PHE A 41 -3.60 -0.16 -4.29
N ASP A 42 -2.92 0.80 -3.68
CA ASP A 42 -1.62 1.31 -4.13
C ASP A 42 -0.61 1.27 -2.97
N PRO A 43 -0.10 0.08 -2.61
CA PRO A 43 0.88 -0.05 -1.54
C PRO A 43 2.24 0.54 -1.98
N PRO A 44 3.22 0.70 -1.07
CA PRO A 44 4.59 0.97 -1.49
C PRO A 44 5.13 -0.15 -2.41
N HIS A 45 5.87 0.19 -3.47
CA HIS A 45 6.40 -0.83 -4.42
C HIS A 45 7.87 -1.17 -4.18
N LEU A 46 8.60 -0.30 -3.47
CA LEU A 46 10.04 -0.40 -3.33
C LEU A 46 10.41 -1.11 -2.04
N LYS A 47 11.22 -2.15 -2.13
CA LYS A 47 11.92 -2.78 -1.00
C LYS A 47 13.20 -2.03 -0.65
N TRP A 48 13.84 -1.43 -1.64
CA TRP A 48 15.07 -0.65 -1.47
C TRP A 48 14.86 0.77 -1.97
N ALA A 49 14.78 1.71 -1.06
CA ALA A 49 14.87 3.13 -1.35
C ALA A 49 16.02 3.74 -0.55
N GLY A 50 16.74 4.69 -1.15
CA GLY A 50 17.79 5.43 -0.45
C GLY A 50 17.23 6.18 0.77
N PRO A 51 18.05 6.42 1.81
CA PRO A 51 17.59 7.04 3.06
C PRO A 51 16.95 8.41 2.85
N ASN A 52 17.42 9.20 1.88
CA ASN A 52 16.88 10.51 1.49
C ASN A 52 16.18 10.46 0.12
N SER A 53 15.47 9.37 -0.16
CA SER A 53 14.74 9.19 -1.42
C SER A 53 13.40 9.94 -1.42
N ILE A 54 13.17 10.75 -2.46
CA ILE A 54 11.87 11.39 -2.71
C ILE A 54 10.76 10.34 -2.89
N MET A 55 11.07 9.18 -3.51
CA MET A 55 10.07 8.12 -3.68
C MET A 55 9.65 7.51 -2.34
N LYS A 56 10.61 7.28 -1.44
CA LYS A 56 10.31 6.80 -0.08
C LYS A 56 9.48 7.82 0.69
N ALA A 57 9.86 9.09 0.57
CA ALA A 57 9.16 10.19 1.20
C ALA A 57 7.69 10.26 0.74
N GLN A 58 7.44 10.23 -0.56
CA GLN A 58 6.09 10.35 -1.11
C GLN A 58 5.24 9.08 -0.90
N TYR A 59 5.78 7.91 -1.22
CA TYR A 59 5.01 6.67 -1.38
C TYR A 59 5.35 5.58 -0.36
N GLY A 60 6.19 5.87 0.62
CA GLY A 60 6.65 4.88 1.60
C GLY A 60 7.62 3.86 1.01
N GLN A 61 7.86 2.80 1.78
CA GLN A 61 8.76 1.70 1.43
C GLN A 61 8.25 0.41 2.07
N LEU A 62 8.38 -0.71 1.36
CA LEU A 62 8.09 -2.03 1.90
C LEU A 62 9.18 -2.46 2.89
N ASP A 63 8.80 -3.25 3.89
CA ASP A 63 9.78 -3.84 4.79
C ASP A 63 10.72 -4.81 4.04
N LYS A 64 12.00 -4.82 4.41
CA LYS A 64 12.98 -5.62 3.66
C LYS A 64 12.79 -7.12 3.87
N VAL A 65 12.26 -7.54 5.00
CA VAL A 65 12.10 -8.93 5.40
C VAL A 65 10.65 -9.35 5.19
N THR A 66 9.69 -8.56 5.66
CA THR A 66 8.28 -8.95 5.75
C THR A 66 7.40 -8.51 4.59
N TRP A 67 7.95 -7.84 3.56
CA TRP A 67 7.13 -7.27 2.45
C TRP A 67 6.09 -8.24 1.86
N SER A 68 6.43 -9.52 1.73
CA SER A 68 5.50 -10.50 1.15
C SER A 68 4.34 -10.77 2.09
N GLU A 69 4.61 -10.95 3.39
CA GLU A 69 3.56 -11.15 4.39
C GLU A 69 2.69 -9.91 4.56
N ASP A 70 3.32 -8.72 4.53
CA ASP A 70 2.61 -7.45 4.61
C ASP A 70 1.65 -7.28 3.42
N LEU A 71 2.12 -7.54 2.19
CA LEU A 71 1.27 -7.45 1.00
C LEU A 71 0.17 -8.51 0.99
N ALA A 72 0.46 -9.77 1.38
CA ALA A 72 -0.56 -10.81 1.51
C ALA A 72 -1.71 -10.34 2.42
N LYS A 73 -1.38 -9.85 3.62
CA LYS A 73 -2.37 -9.29 4.56
C LYS A 73 -3.11 -8.10 3.99
N GLY A 74 -2.42 -7.21 3.29
CA GLY A 74 -3.05 -6.07 2.61
C GLY A 74 -4.08 -6.50 1.56
N PHE A 75 -3.77 -7.54 0.78
CA PHE A 75 -4.70 -8.12 -0.19
C PHE A 75 -5.87 -8.85 0.49
N GLU A 76 -5.63 -9.54 1.60
CA GLU A 76 -6.69 -10.14 2.44
C GLU A 76 -7.64 -9.06 2.97
N GLU A 77 -7.12 -7.96 3.52
CA GLU A 77 -7.92 -6.83 3.98
C GLU A 77 -8.70 -6.16 2.85
N CYS A 78 -8.06 -5.98 1.67
CA CYS A 78 -8.74 -5.46 0.50
C CYS A 78 -9.93 -6.35 0.09
N MET A 79 -9.78 -7.67 0.14
CA MET A 79 -10.87 -8.60 -0.15
C MET A 79 -11.92 -8.65 0.96
N ARG A 80 -11.52 -8.56 2.23
CA ARG A 80 -12.43 -8.54 3.39
C ARG A 80 -13.38 -7.34 3.32
N VAL A 81 -12.86 -6.15 3.05
CA VAL A 81 -13.65 -4.92 3.00
C VAL A 81 -14.42 -4.76 1.69
N LEU A 82 -14.11 -5.56 0.67
CA LEU A 82 -14.79 -5.56 -0.62
C LEU A 82 -16.07 -6.41 -0.56
N LYS A 83 -17.17 -5.86 -1.08
CA LYS A 83 -18.43 -6.60 -1.25
C LYS A 83 -18.27 -7.76 -2.23
N VAL A 84 -19.03 -8.82 -2.01
CA VAL A 84 -19.21 -9.88 -3.02
C VAL A 84 -19.61 -9.28 -4.38
N GLY A 85 -18.86 -9.62 -5.43
CA GLY A 85 -19.05 -9.06 -6.78
C GLY A 85 -18.47 -7.65 -6.99
N GLY A 86 -17.81 -7.08 -5.99
CA GLY A 86 -17.06 -5.84 -6.10
C GLY A 86 -15.78 -6.01 -6.92
N THR A 87 -15.08 -4.90 -7.17
CA THR A 87 -13.83 -4.88 -7.93
C THR A 87 -12.66 -4.40 -7.07
N LEU A 88 -11.55 -5.14 -7.10
CA LEU A 88 -10.26 -4.69 -6.59
C LEU A 88 -9.37 -4.30 -7.76
N VAL A 89 -8.85 -3.08 -7.75
CA VAL A 89 -7.81 -2.61 -8.67
C VAL A 89 -6.55 -2.38 -7.85
N PHE A 90 -5.43 -2.98 -8.25
CA PHE A 90 -4.13 -2.68 -7.63
C PHE A 90 -3.16 -2.09 -8.64
N LYS A 91 -2.30 -1.16 -8.18
CA LYS A 91 -1.21 -0.59 -8.99
C LYS A 91 0.11 -1.18 -8.51
N TRP A 92 0.95 -1.62 -9.44
CA TRP A 92 2.25 -2.19 -9.12
C TRP A 92 3.33 -1.84 -10.14
N SER A 93 4.57 -1.71 -9.65
CA SER A 93 5.77 -1.51 -10.46
C SER A 93 6.73 -2.69 -10.32
N ASP A 94 7.09 -3.29 -11.45
CA ASP A 94 7.96 -4.47 -11.53
C ASP A 94 9.46 -4.18 -11.39
N CYS A 95 9.83 -2.95 -11.03
CA CYS A 95 11.23 -2.52 -11.05
C CYS A 95 12.12 -3.25 -10.05
N GLN A 96 11.60 -3.65 -8.88
CA GLN A 96 12.36 -4.35 -7.83
C GLN A 96 11.83 -5.73 -7.51
N ILE A 97 10.51 -5.91 -7.62
CA ILE A 97 9.82 -7.17 -7.36
C ILE A 97 8.95 -7.44 -8.58
N ASN A 98 9.28 -8.49 -9.31
CA ASN A 98 8.53 -8.89 -10.50
C ASN A 98 7.06 -9.21 -10.15
N VAL A 99 6.11 -8.81 -11.00
CA VAL A 99 4.68 -9.04 -10.76
C VAL A 99 4.38 -10.51 -10.55
N LYS A 100 5.07 -11.43 -11.24
CA LYS A 100 4.83 -12.88 -11.05
C LYS A 100 5.08 -13.30 -9.61
N LYS A 101 6.14 -12.78 -9.00
CA LYS A 101 6.47 -13.04 -7.60
C LYS A 101 5.47 -12.40 -6.65
N LEU A 102 4.92 -11.23 -7.00
CA LEU A 102 3.83 -10.63 -6.23
C LEU A 102 2.58 -11.51 -6.33
N LEU A 103 2.21 -11.96 -7.53
CA LEU A 103 1.01 -12.78 -7.74
C LEU A 103 1.07 -14.12 -6.99
N GLU A 104 2.26 -14.68 -6.77
CA GLU A 104 2.46 -15.87 -5.91
C GLU A 104 2.08 -15.61 -4.43
N VAL A 105 2.05 -14.35 -4.00
CA VAL A 105 1.71 -13.94 -2.63
C VAL A 105 0.21 -13.63 -2.48
N ILE A 106 -0.49 -13.38 -3.58
CA ILE A 106 -1.93 -13.06 -3.57
C ILE A 106 -2.72 -14.38 -3.49
N PRO A 107 -3.57 -14.59 -2.47
CA PRO A 107 -4.18 -15.90 -2.22
C PRO A 107 -5.47 -16.20 -3.02
N PHE A 108 -5.68 -15.55 -4.18
CA PHE A 108 -6.94 -15.64 -4.96
C PHE A 108 -6.70 -15.92 -6.44
#